data_AF-A0A7C6EGL7-F1
#
_entry.id   AF-A0A7C6EGL7-F1
#
_cell.length_a   1.000
_cell.length_b   1.000
_cell.length_c   1.000
_cell.angle_alpha   90.00
_cell.angle_beta   90.00
_cell.angle_gamma   90.00
#
_symmetry.space_group_name_H-M   'P 1'
#
loop_
_entity.id
_entity.type
_entity.pdbx_description
1 polymer ?
#
loop_
_entity_poly.entity_id
_entity_poly.type
_entity_poly.pdbx_seq_one_letter_code
_entity_poly.pdbx_strand_id
1 'polypeptide(L)' 'MAKYIVKSGESIEEAIVILDVKNEDEGVSAEYKYFAHKFGIRGKDWQLIRQGFVPSGSRQYDEIEIELSDRTRKT' A
#
# COMPACT_ATOMS: atom_id res chain seq x y z
N MET A 1 -4.12 -16.85 2.15
CA MET A 1 -3.44 -15.78 2.90
C MET A 1 -2.59 -15.06 1.88
N ALA A 2 -2.74 -13.74 1.77
CA ALA A 2 -1.98 -12.95 0.81
C ALA A 2 -0.46 -13.13 1.03
N LYS A 3 0.27 -13.21 -0.07
CA LYS A 3 1.74 -13.15 -0.09
C LYS A 3 2.20 -11.79 -0.61
N TYR A 4 3.34 -11.33 -0.13
CA TYR A 4 3.89 -10.04 -0.49
C TYR A 4 5.27 -10.22 -1.12
N ILE A 5 5.47 -9.65 -2.31
CA ILE A 5 6.81 -9.33 -2.79
C ILE A 5 7.12 -7.92 -2.31
N VAL A 6 7.96 -7.83 -1.28
CA VAL A 6 8.27 -6.57 -0.60
C VAL A 6 9.32 -5.79 -1.40
N LYS A 7 9.02 -4.51 -1.63
CA LYS A 7 9.89 -3.51 -2.22
C LYS A 7 9.75 -2.18 -1.44
N SER A 8 10.36 -1.09 -1.92
CA SER A 8 10.25 0.20 -1.22
C SER A 8 8.80 0.70 -1.16
N GLY A 9 8.05 0.57 -2.26
CA GLY A 9 6.72 1.16 -2.48
C GLY A 9 6.76 2.53 -3.16
N GLU A 10 7.92 3.19 -3.19
CA GLU A 10 8.06 4.63 -3.47
C GLU A 10 8.00 4.99 -4.97
N SER A 11 7.80 4.00 -5.84
CA SER A 11 7.58 4.19 -7.28
C SER A 11 6.86 2.98 -7.89
N ILE A 12 6.40 3.10 -9.14
CA ILE A 12 5.73 2.00 -9.85
C ILE A 12 6.67 0.78 -10.03
N GLU A 13 7.94 1.03 -10.33
CA GLU A 13 8.96 -0.01 -10.49
C GLU A 13 9.23 -0.73 -9.17
N GLU A 14 9.09 -0.01 -8.06
CA GLU A 14 9.28 -0.49 -6.71
C GLU A 14 7.98 -0.74 -5.95
N ALA A 15 6.87 -0.90 -6.67
CA ALA A 15 5.59 -1.25 -6.09
C ALA A 15 5.66 -2.61 -5.38
N ILE A 16 4.98 -2.71 -4.25
CA ILE A 16 4.74 -4.01 -3.61
C ILE A 16 3.83 -4.85 -4.49
N VAL A 17 4.01 -6.17 -4.47
CA VAL A 17 3.11 -7.08 -5.18
C VAL A 17 2.37 -7.94 -4.19
N ILE A 18 1.04 -7.86 -4.20
CA ILE A 18 0.15 -8.71 -3.41
C ILE A 18 -0.30 -9.88 -4.28
N LEU A 19 -0.02 -11.10 -3.82
CA LEU A 19 -0.33 -12.35 -4.51
C LEU A 19 -1.29 -13.21 -3.68
N ASP A 20 -1.91 -14.20 -4.32
CA ASP A 20 -2.80 -15.18 -3.70
C ASP A 20 -4.05 -14.58 -3.01
N VAL A 21 -4.55 -13.46 -3.54
CA VAL A 21 -5.84 -12.85 -3.17
C VAL A 21 -6.94 -13.31 -4.14
N LYS A 22 -8.14 -13.57 -3.62
CA LYS A 22 -9.25 -14.14 -4.40
C LYS A 22 -10.13 -13.10 -5.07
N ASN A 23 -10.17 -11.89 -4.51
CA ASN A 23 -11.02 -10.80 -4.95
C ASN A 23 -10.46 -9.46 -4.46
N GLU A 24 -11.09 -8.38 -4.91
CA GLU A 24 -10.72 -6.99 -4.59
C GLU A 24 -10.75 -6.72 -3.09
N ASP A 25 -11.80 -7.16 -2.38
CA ASP A 25 -11.93 -6.98 -0.93
C ASP A 25 -10.77 -7.62 -0.15
N GLU A 26 -10.30 -8.81 -0.57
CA GLU A 26 -9.13 -9.47 0.01
C GLU A 26 -7.84 -8.71 -0.32
N GLY A 27 -7.74 -8.13 -1.52
CA GLY A 27 -6.66 -7.24 -1.95
C GLY A 27 -6.54 -6.00 -1.07
N VAL A 28 -7.62 -5.23 -0.94
CA VAL A 28 -7.69 -4.04 -0.08
C VAL A 28 -7.38 -4.41 1.37
N SER A 29 -7.94 -5.51 1.87
CA SER A 29 -7.63 -6.00 3.22
C SER A 29 -6.15 -6.36 3.40
N ALA A 30 -5.48 -6.85 2.35
CA ALA A 30 -4.06 -7.18 2.37
C ALA A 30 -3.19 -5.91 2.34
N GLU A 31 -3.55 -4.88 1.58
CA GLU A 31 -2.87 -3.58 1.59
C GLU A 31 -2.80 -3.01 3.01
N TYR A 32 -3.95 -2.88 3.67
CA TYR A 32 -4.01 -2.31 5.01
C TYR A 32 -3.31 -3.18 6.06
N LYS A 33 -3.28 -4.51 5.88
CA LYS A 33 -2.45 -5.40 6.72
C LYS A 33 -0.96 -5.16 6.52
N TYR A 34 -0.52 -4.93 5.28
CA TYR A 34 0.87 -4.58 4.99
C TYR A 34 1.26 -3.26 5.64
N PHE A 35 0.46 -2.20 5.50
CA PHE A 35 0.71 -0.93 6.19
C PHE A 35 0.74 -1.09 7.70
N ALA A 36 -0.21 -1.86 8.27
CA ALA A 36 -0.24 -2.12 9.71
C ALA A 36 1.03 -2.83 10.21
N HIS A 37 1.55 -3.78 9.42
CA HIS A 37 2.77 -4.49 9.73
C HIS A 37 4.02 -3.60 9.59
N LYS A 38 4.09 -2.77 8.54
CA LYS A 38 5.28 -1.96 8.21
C LYS A 38 5.37 -0.67 9.03
N PHE A 39 4.25 0.00 9.27
CA PHE A 39 4.20 1.35 9.84
C PHE A 39 3.44 1.43 11.17
N GLY A 40 2.82 0.33 11.63
CA GLY A 40 2.10 0.29 12.89
C GLY A 40 0.62 0.67 12.76
N ILE A 41 0.04 1.22 13.82
CA ILE A 41 -1.40 1.40 13.96
C ILE A 41 -1.85 2.66 13.21
N ARG A 42 -2.74 2.51 12.21
CA ARG A 42 -3.40 3.64 11.54
C ARG A 42 -4.12 4.51 12.56
N GLY A 43 -4.02 5.83 12.42
CA GLY A 43 -4.61 6.76 13.37
C GLY A 43 -3.65 7.18 14.49
N LYS A 44 -2.56 6.41 14.70
CA LYS A 44 -1.56 6.67 15.74
C LYS A 44 -0.16 6.85 15.13
N ASP A 45 0.31 5.85 14.40
CA ASP A 45 1.67 5.80 13.87
C ASP A 45 1.75 6.35 12.43
N TRP A 46 0.63 6.26 11.70
CA TRP A 46 0.46 6.82 10.36
C TRP A 46 -1.00 7.18 10.05
N GLN A 47 -1.21 8.05 9.08
CA GLN A 47 -2.51 8.49 8.57
C GLN A 47 -2.57 8.30 7.05
N LEU A 48 -3.76 7.99 6.53
CA LEU A 48 -4.02 7.99 5.09
C LEU A 48 -4.22 9.44 4.62
N ILE A 49 -3.42 9.87 3.66
CA ILE A 49 -3.57 11.18 3.01
C ILE A 49 -4.43 11.04 1.76
N ARG A 50 -4.10 10.07 0.90
CA ARG A 50 -4.80 9.83 -0.37
C ARG A 50 -4.73 8.35 -0.73
N GLN A 51 -5.82 7.83 -1.30
CA GLN A 51 -5.83 6.55 -1.99
C GLN A 51 -6.45 6.77 -3.37
N GLY A 52 -5.87 6.14 -4.39
CA GLY A 52 -6.35 6.21 -5.75
C GLY A 52 -5.67 5.19 -6.64
N PHE A 53 -5.79 5.42 -7.94
CA PHE A 53 -5.19 4.55 -8.94
C PHE A 53 -4.34 5.35 -9.92
N VAL A 54 -3.20 4.77 -10.29
CA VAL A 54 -2.32 5.32 -11.32
C VAL A 54 -2.24 4.34 -12.49
N PRO A 55 -2.61 4.75 -13.72
CA PRO A 55 -2.42 3.93 -14.90
C PRO A 55 -0.95 3.95 -15.33
N SER A 56 -0.41 2.79 -15.72
CA SER A 56 0.91 2.69 -16.35
C SER A 56 0.93 1.55 -17.36
N GLY A 57 0.99 1.94 -18.65
CA GLY A 57 0.86 1.02 -19.77
C GLY A 57 -0.49 0.30 -19.79
N SER A 58 -0.47 -1.03 -19.79
CA SER A 58 -1.66 -1.88 -19.74
C SER A 58 -2.10 -2.24 -18.31
N ARG A 59 -1.48 -1.66 -17.29
CA ARG A 59 -1.73 -1.96 -15.88
C ARG A 59 -2.27 -0.73 -15.15
N GLN A 60 -3.02 -1.01 -14.09
CA GLN A 60 -3.47 -0.02 -13.11
C GLN A 60 -2.87 -0.42 -11.76
N TYR A 61 -2.35 0.57 -11.04
CA TYR A 61 -1.72 0.38 -9.74
C TYR A 61 -2.53 1.13 -8.69
N ASP A 62 -2.71 0.51 -7.54
CA ASP A 62 -3.14 1.20 -6.33
C ASP A 62 -2.01 2.14 -5.85
N GLU A 63 -2.37 3.40 -5.62
CA GLU A 63 -1.49 4.43 -5.08
C GLU A 63 -2.05 4.87 -3.73
N ILE A 64 -1.23 4.76 -2.68
CA ILE A 64 -1.63 5.10 -1.32
C ILE A 64 -0.57 6.02 -0.72
N GLU A 65 -0.93 7.29 -0.55
CA GLU A 65 -0.11 8.28 0.14
C GLU A 65 -0.44 8.26 1.65
N ILE A 66 0.59 8.10 2.47
CA ILE A 66 0.49 8.13 3.93
C ILE A 66 1.40 9.21 4.54
N GLU A 67 1.04 9.67 5.73
CA GLU A 67 1.88 10.51 6.57
C GLU A 67 2.20 9.79 7.88
N LEU A 68 3.47 9.68 8.22
CA LEU A 68 3.96 9.09 9.47
C LEU A 68 3.88 10.10 10.62
N SER A 69 4.00 9.61 11.85
CA SER A 69 3.95 10.46 13.07
C SER A 69 5.01 11.58 13.12
N ASP A 70 6.14 11.41 12.44
CA ASP A 70 7.20 12.41 12.29
C ASP A 70 6.96 13.41 11.14
N ARG A 71 5.78 13.35 10.49
CA ARG A 71 5.36 14.12 9.30
C ARG A 71 6.05 13.73 8.00
N THR A 72 6.80 12.63 7.98
CA THR A 72 7.32 12.07 6.73
C THR A 72 6.17 11.56 5.88
N ARG A 73 6.15 11.92 4.60
CA ARG A 73 5.20 11.41 3.61
C ARG A 73 5.81 10.28 2.79
N LYS A 74 4.98 9.30 2.47
CA LYS A 74 5.33 8.13 1.64
C LYS A 74 4.22 7.84 0.66
N THR A 75 4.58 7.40 -0.54
CA THR A 75 3.68 6.92 -1.59
C THR A 75 4.13 5.54 -2.02
#